data_AF-A0A956YHM4-F1
#
_entry.id   AF-A0A956YHM4-F1
#
_cell.length_a   1.000
_cell.length_b   1.000
_cell.length_c   1.000
_cell.angle_alpha   90.00
_cell.angle_beta   90.00
_cell.angle_gamma   90.00
#
_symmetry.space_group_name_H-M   'P 1'
#
loop_
_entity.id
_entity.type
_entity.pdbx_description
1 polymer ?
#
loop_
_entity_poly.entity_id
_entity_poly.type
_entity_poly.pdbx_seq_one_letter_code
_entity_poly.pdbx_strand_id
1 'polypeptide(L)'
;MKIQTKNAPTWRMLLIAAMLLGLLLAACGPATPQPSDAETTDAVNVEVGSQVTASGLQYVEIEAGTGLQAQPGDQVSVHYTGTLEDGTEFDSSVGGDPFTFVLGQGQVIAGWDEGIALMREGGKAQLIIPPDLAYGPNDYGPIPGNSTLHFDVELVAVEAVPTPAPTSTPMPPTAVDPEDYTVTESGLQYIFLTEGDGDTPENGEVATVHFTGWFEDGTMFSNSRLGTPIQFIVGDEQIVPGWDEMALLMQVGDVVQMVLPPELGLGEEGSPSGTIPPNATLIFEMELMGIEPPPPTPTPAPPPVSVAESDYIVTDSGLKLYVITPGTGEPIEAGDTVTLHYKLWQEDGTQLESSYDFGQPVPIIVGLEQAGAGWDEALLLLDNLSVAQFVLTPELAYGDQAANAPTEGNLIFEVEIMGLEKAETEE
;
A
#
# COMPACT_ATOMS: atom_id res chain seq x y z
N MET A 1 27.31 84.17 -44.89
CA MET A 1 27.81 83.48 -43.68
C MET A 1 27.08 82.15 -43.55
N LYS A 2 27.82 81.05 -43.60
CA LYS A 2 27.46 79.65 -43.31
C LYS A 2 26.35 78.98 -44.14
N ILE A 3 26.72 77.83 -44.71
CA ILE A 3 26.01 77.00 -45.67
C ILE A 3 25.64 75.67 -44.96
N GLN A 4 24.36 75.30 -45.11
CA GLN A 4 23.75 73.96 -45.26
C GLN A 4 23.87 72.87 -44.16
N THR A 5 22.70 72.62 -43.56
CA THR A 5 21.89 71.36 -43.49
C THR A 5 22.39 70.04 -42.86
N LYS A 6 21.52 69.59 -41.94
CA LYS A 6 20.81 68.30 -41.81
C LYS A 6 21.52 67.01 -41.35
N ASN A 7 20.86 66.48 -40.30
CA ASN A 7 20.45 65.09 -40.02
C ASN A 7 21.46 64.08 -39.45
N ALA A 8 20.95 63.37 -38.43
CA ALA A 8 21.49 62.20 -37.71
C ALA A 8 21.85 61.03 -38.67
N PRO A 9 22.60 59.97 -38.28
CA PRO A 9 22.04 58.86 -37.49
C PRO A 9 23.05 57.94 -36.72
N THR A 10 22.49 56.92 -36.09
CA THR A 10 23.04 55.69 -35.47
C THR A 10 23.86 54.77 -36.40
N TRP A 11 24.86 54.00 -35.89
CA TRP A 11 25.11 52.60 -36.31
C TRP A 11 26.07 51.79 -35.40
N ARG A 12 25.83 50.47 -35.41
CA ARG A 12 26.52 49.31 -34.83
C ARG A 12 27.87 48.92 -35.49
N MET A 13 28.60 48.05 -34.76
CA MET A 13 29.37 46.86 -35.20
C MET A 13 30.87 46.92 -35.59
N LEU A 14 31.59 45.92 -35.03
CA LEU A 14 32.62 45.02 -35.61
C LEU A 14 34.11 45.10 -35.20
N LEU A 15 34.59 43.87 -34.93
CA LEU A 15 35.88 43.25 -34.56
C LEU A 15 37.13 43.64 -35.39
N ILE A 16 38.35 43.35 -34.87
CA ILE A 16 39.42 42.50 -35.48
C ILE A 16 40.82 42.65 -34.79
N ALA A 17 41.32 41.51 -34.27
CA ALA A 17 42.62 40.81 -34.38
C ALA A 17 44.05 41.43 -34.18
N ALA A 18 44.94 40.49 -33.77
CA ALA A 18 46.36 40.23 -34.16
C ALA A 18 47.50 40.83 -33.28
N MET A 19 48.66 40.19 -32.99
CA MET A 19 49.22 38.82 -33.04
C MET A 19 50.73 38.87 -32.59
N LEU A 20 51.32 37.72 -32.18
CA LEU A 20 52.76 37.30 -32.26
C LEU A 20 53.79 37.75 -31.17
N LEU A 21 54.78 36.96 -30.69
CA LEU A 21 55.22 35.55 -30.88
C LEU A 21 56.46 35.20 -30.00
N GLY A 22 56.38 34.08 -29.23
CA GLY A 22 57.38 32.98 -29.07
C GLY A 22 58.70 33.20 -28.28
N LEU A 23 59.36 32.20 -27.67
CA LEU A 23 59.23 30.74 -27.40
C LEU A 23 60.47 30.42 -26.49
N LEU A 24 60.44 29.68 -25.37
CA LEU A 24 60.72 28.22 -25.28
C LEU A 24 60.93 27.76 -23.82
N LEU A 25 60.33 26.60 -23.54
CA LEU A 25 60.76 25.46 -22.70
C LEU A 25 60.23 25.29 -21.27
N ALA A 26 59.24 24.37 -21.22
CA ALA A 26 59.11 23.21 -20.34
C ALA A 26 58.74 23.48 -18.86
N ALA A 27 57.69 22.93 -18.27
CA ALA A 27 56.78 21.86 -18.64
C ALA A 27 55.43 22.07 -17.91
N CYS A 28 54.38 21.41 -18.41
CA CYS A 28 52.97 21.43 -18.01
C CYS A 28 52.66 21.94 -16.58
N GLY A 29 51.90 23.03 -16.47
CA GLY A 29 51.47 23.59 -15.18
C GLY A 29 50.22 22.92 -14.61
N PRO A 30 49.84 23.27 -13.38
CA PRO A 30 48.44 23.38 -12.99
C PRO A 30 48.01 24.84 -13.13
N ALA A 31 46.90 25.04 -13.82
CA ALA A 31 46.19 26.31 -13.84
C ALA A 31 45.85 26.74 -12.42
N THR A 32 45.96 28.05 -12.17
CA THR A 32 45.26 28.73 -11.08
C THR A 32 43.79 28.25 -11.06
N PRO A 33 43.25 27.77 -9.93
CA PRO A 33 41.94 27.15 -9.90
C PRO A 33 40.85 28.20 -10.13
N GLN A 34 40.21 28.10 -11.29
CA GLN A 34 38.81 28.46 -11.49
C GLN A 34 37.98 27.29 -10.92
N PRO A 35 36.96 27.50 -10.09
CA PRO A 35 36.19 26.39 -9.56
C PRO A 35 35.32 25.84 -10.71
N SER A 36 35.76 24.71 -11.25
CA SER A 36 34.96 23.72 -11.99
C SER A 36 34.97 22.46 -11.13
N ASP A 37 33.76 22.04 -10.81
CA ASP A 37 33.31 20.68 -10.47
C ASP A 37 33.95 19.97 -9.26
N ALA A 38 33.12 19.75 -8.24
CA ALA A 38 33.03 18.46 -7.54
C ALA A 38 31.78 18.45 -6.65
N GLU A 39 30.94 17.46 -6.92
CA GLU A 39 29.86 16.98 -6.06
C GLU A 39 30.34 16.74 -4.63
N THR A 40 29.47 17.07 -3.67
CA THR A 40 29.05 16.08 -2.67
C THR A 40 27.56 16.35 -2.46
N THR A 41 26.78 16.10 -3.51
CA THR A 41 25.52 15.41 -3.26
C THR A 41 25.97 14.10 -2.65
N ASP A 42 25.73 13.90 -1.36
CA ASP A 42 25.80 12.55 -0.82
C ASP A 42 24.88 11.73 -1.72
N ALA A 43 25.54 10.89 -2.52
CA ALA A 43 24.89 9.93 -3.35
C ALA A 43 24.14 9.03 -2.37
N VAL A 44 22.83 9.21 -2.28
CA VAL A 44 21.97 8.08 -1.99
C VAL A 44 22.20 7.14 -3.17
N ASN A 45 23.17 6.24 -2.97
CA ASN A 45 23.29 5.04 -3.75
C ASN A 45 22.00 4.30 -3.44
N VAL A 46 20.96 4.53 -4.25
CA VAL A 46 19.71 3.77 -4.18
C VAL A 46 20.08 2.38 -4.64
N GLU A 47 20.54 1.58 -3.69
CA GLU A 47 20.61 0.15 -3.84
C GLU A 47 19.18 -0.38 -3.94
N VAL A 48 19.02 -1.34 -4.84
CA VAL A 48 17.75 -2.02 -5.14
C VAL A 48 17.15 -2.53 -3.82
N GLY A 49 15.94 -2.08 -3.48
CA GLY A 49 15.25 -2.45 -2.23
C GLY A 49 15.14 -1.34 -1.17
N SER A 50 15.57 -0.10 -1.47
CA SER A 50 15.40 1.05 -0.56
C SER A 50 14.06 1.77 -0.70
N GLN A 51 13.30 1.88 0.39
CA GLN A 51 12.08 2.69 0.51
C GLN A 51 12.17 3.67 1.69
N VAL A 52 11.51 4.81 1.58
CA VAL A 52 11.33 5.77 2.69
C VAL A 52 9.86 5.82 3.03
N THR A 53 9.52 5.53 4.27
CA THR A 53 8.14 5.55 4.74
C THR A 53 7.67 6.98 5.01
N ALA A 54 6.36 7.16 5.21
CA ALA A 54 5.77 8.48 5.49
C ALA A 54 6.29 9.11 6.79
N SER A 55 6.77 8.30 7.73
CA SER A 55 7.36 8.76 9.01
C SER A 55 8.82 9.20 8.86
N GLY A 56 9.44 8.94 7.70
CA GLY A 56 10.84 9.27 7.41
C GLY A 56 11.83 8.14 7.73
N LEU A 57 11.35 6.96 8.14
CA LEU A 57 12.18 5.76 8.22
C LEU A 57 12.67 5.39 6.83
N GLN A 58 13.96 5.15 6.66
CA GLN A 58 14.48 4.55 5.43
C GLN A 58 14.74 3.06 5.69
N TYR A 59 14.08 2.22 4.91
CA TYR A 59 14.23 0.77 4.91
C TYR A 59 15.00 0.38 3.67
N VAL A 60 16.06 -0.41 3.82
CA VAL A 60 16.83 -0.96 2.70
C VAL A 60 16.82 -2.47 2.85
N GLU A 61 16.09 -3.17 1.98
CA GLU A 61 16.15 -4.64 1.95
C GLU A 61 17.51 -5.09 1.42
N ILE A 62 18.23 -5.87 2.22
CA ILE A 62 19.53 -6.46 1.84
C ILE A 62 19.32 -7.87 1.31
N GLU A 63 18.44 -8.63 1.95
CA GLU A 63 18.09 -10.00 1.59
C GLU A 63 16.62 -10.25 1.95
N ALA A 64 15.79 -10.57 0.96
CA ALA A 64 14.38 -10.87 1.19
C ALA A 64 14.21 -12.18 1.97
N GLY A 65 13.40 -12.16 3.03
CA GLY A 65 13.03 -13.36 3.77
C GLY A 65 12.01 -14.21 3.01
N THR A 66 11.99 -15.51 3.28
CA THR A 66 11.06 -16.45 2.65
C THR A 66 9.98 -16.97 3.60
N GLY A 67 10.10 -16.67 4.90
CA GLY A 67 9.14 -17.11 5.91
C GLY A 67 8.01 -16.11 6.16
N LEU A 68 7.41 -16.18 7.35
CA LEU A 68 6.27 -15.34 7.72
C LEU A 68 6.66 -13.85 7.68
N GLN A 69 5.75 -13.02 7.17
CA GLN A 69 5.90 -11.58 7.30
C GLN A 69 5.60 -11.18 8.74
N ALA A 70 6.46 -10.36 9.34
CA ALA A 70 6.25 -9.93 10.72
C ALA A 70 5.05 -8.98 10.80
N GLN A 71 4.11 -9.27 11.71
CA GLN A 71 2.91 -8.47 11.93
C GLN A 71 2.90 -7.87 13.35
N PRO A 72 2.28 -6.71 13.56
CA PRO A 72 2.04 -6.19 14.91
C PRO A 72 1.35 -7.25 15.78
N GLY A 73 1.89 -7.49 16.98
CA GLY A 73 1.46 -8.55 17.89
C GLY A 73 2.30 -9.83 17.83
N ASP A 74 3.09 -10.05 16.78
CA ASP A 74 3.99 -11.20 16.68
C ASP A 74 5.18 -11.07 17.64
N GLN A 75 5.68 -12.21 18.10
CA GLN A 75 6.93 -12.30 18.83
C GLN A 75 8.04 -12.51 17.81
N VAL A 76 8.77 -11.44 17.55
CA VAL A 76 9.86 -11.45 16.58
C VAL A 76 11.19 -11.62 17.29
N SER A 77 12.08 -12.40 16.69
CA SER A 77 13.46 -12.57 17.15
C SER A 77 14.41 -12.05 16.09
N VAL A 78 15.23 -11.07 16.45
CA VAL A 78 16.13 -10.38 15.51
C VAL A 78 17.58 -10.42 15.97
N HIS A 79 18.49 -10.57 15.01
CA HIS A 79 19.87 -10.14 15.19
C HIS A 79 20.02 -8.72 14.68
N TYR A 80 20.81 -7.90 15.36
CA TYR A 80 21.01 -6.53 14.95
C TYR A 80 22.39 -6.00 15.31
N THR A 81 22.83 -4.98 14.58
CA THR A 81 23.94 -4.11 14.94
C THR A 81 23.52 -2.66 14.74
N GLY A 82 23.59 -1.87 15.81
CA GLY A 82 23.25 -0.45 15.83
C GLY A 82 24.49 0.43 15.78
N THR A 83 24.55 1.34 14.81
CA THR A 83 25.65 2.29 14.60
C THR A 83 25.14 3.72 14.45
N LEU A 84 25.96 4.69 14.85
CA LEU A 84 25.74 6.11 14.57
C LEU A 84 26.14 6.43 13.12
N GLU A 85 25.74 7.59 12.60
CA GLU A 85 26.12 8.07 11.26
C GLU A 85 27.65 8.09 11.01
N ASP A 86 28.45 8.25 12.07
CA ASP A 86 29.92 8.22 11.98
C ASP A 86 30.51 6.80 11.95
N GLY A 87 29.65 5.77 11.94
CA GLY A 87 30.00 4.36 11.96
C GLY A 87 30.34 3.81 13.34
N THR A 88 30.20 4.60 14.41
CA THR A 88 30.44 4.12 15.77
C THR A 88 29.32 3.16 16.18
N GLU A 89 29.67 1.89 16.37
CA GLU A 89 28.78 0.89 16.97
C GLU A 89 28.46 1.24 18.42
N PHE A 90 27.17 1.25 18.75
CA PHE A 90 26.70 1.50 20.12
C PHE A 90 26.06 0.27 20.76
N ASP A 91 25.54 -0.67 19.95
CA ASP A 91 24.96 -1.93 20.44
C ASP A 91 24.96 -3.00 19.34
N SER A 92 25.04 -4.29 19.71
CA SER A 92 24.96 -5.41 18.78
C SER A 92 24.55 -6.70 19.49
N SER A 93 23.66 -7.47 18.88
CA SER A 93 23.32 -8.82 19.33
C SER A 93 24.06 -9.91 18.56
N VAL A 94 24.91 -9.55 17.58
CA VAL A 94 25.65 -10.51 16.75
C VAL A 94 26.71 -11.22 17.60
N GLY A 95 26.62 -12.56 17.65
CA GLY A 95 27.49 -13.42 18.48
C GLY A 95 26.95 -13.77 19.86
N GLY A 96 25.74 -13.27 20.21
CA GLY A 96 24.94 -13.69 21.36
C GLY A 96 23.64 -14.40 20.95
N ASP A 97 22.66 -14.43 21.86
CA ASP A 97 21.30 -14.89 21.56
C ASP A 97 20.51 -13.78 20.80
N PRO A 98 19.56 -14.13 19.89
CA PRO A 98 18.69 -13.16 19.24
C PRO A 98 17.91 -12.31 20.24
N PHE A 99 17.65 -11.05 19.89
CA PHE A 99 16.80 -10.17 20.70
C PHE A 99 15.33 -10.41 20.34
N THR A 100 14.52 -10.76 21.33
CA THR A 100 13.11 -11.11 21.14
C THR A 100 12.20 -10.06 21.78
N PHE A 101 11.21 -9.59 21.03
CA PHE A 101 10.21 -8.62 21.50
C PHE A 101 8.86 -8.83 20.79
N VAL A 102 7.80 -8.17 21.27
CA VAL A 102 6.48 -8.18 20.61
C VAL A 102 6.35 -6.95 19.72
N LEU A 103 6.15 -7.16 18.43
CA LEU A 103 6.13 -6.11 17.41
C LEU A 103 4.90 -5.20 17.57
N GLY A 104 5.08 -3.89 17.40
CA GLY A 104 3.98 -2.91 17.35
C GLY A 104 3.38 -2.51 18.70
N GLN A 105 4.00 -2.94 19.81
CA GLN A 105 3.55 -2.63 21.19
C GLN A 105 4.37 -1.50 21.85
N GLY A 106 5.23 -0.80 21.10
CA GLY A 106 6.10 0.24 21.64
C GLY A 106 7.12 -0.28 22.65
N GLN A 107 7.46 -1.58 22.58
CA GLN A 107 8.52 -2.19 23.41
C GLN A 107 9.92 -1.79 22.95
N VAL A 108 10.03 -1.37 21.69
CA VAL A 108 11.23 -0.87 21.02
C VAL A 108 10.96 0.54 20.48
N ILE A 109 11.98 1.18 19.91
CA ILE A 109 11.82 2.50 19.27
C ILE A 109 10.85 2.40 18.08
N ALA A 110 10.11 3.47 17.79
CA ALA A 110 9.06 3.46 16.76
C ALA A 110 9.57 3.04 15.38
N GLY A 111 10.80 3.42 15.02
CA GLY A 111 11.40 3.01 13.74
C GLY A 111 11.69 1.51 13.65
N TRP A 112 11.83 0.80 14.78
CA TRP A 112 11.92 -0.66 14.79
C TRP A 112 10.55 -1.31 14.63
N ASP A 113 9.53 -0.81 15.33
CA ASP A 113 8.16 -1.33 15.18
C ASP A 113 7.67 -1.19 13.72
N GLU A 114 8.04 -0.08 13.07
CA GLU A 114 7.73 0.15 11.66
C GLU A 114 8.64 -0.64 10.71
N GLY A 115 9.95 -0.63 10.93
CA GLY A 115 10.92 -1.25 10.03
C GLY A 115 10.90 -2.77 10.01
N ILE A 116 10.68 -3.41 11.16
CA ILE A 116 10.62 -4.87 11.25
C ILE A 116 9.31 -5.41 10.65
N ALA A 117 8.21 -4.65 10.67
CA ALA A 117 6.94 -5.03 10.04
C ALA A 117 7.04 -5.14 8.49
N LEU A 118 8.05 -4.50 7.90
CA LEU A 118 8.34 -4.59 6.47
C LEU A 118 9.12 -5.87 6.11
N MET A 119 9.66 -6.58 7.10
CA MET A 119 10.53 -7.73 6.90
C MET A 119 9.76 -9.07 6.91
N ARG A 120 10.32 -10.05 6.21
CA ARG A 120 9.95 -11.48 6.30
C ARG A 120 10.98 -12.26 7.08
N GLU A 121 10.54 -13.31 7.76
CA GLU A 121 11.42 -14.26 8.45
C GLU A 121 12.51 -14.80 7.50
N GLY A 122 13.75 -14.78 8.00
CA GLY A 122 14.98 -15.07 7.25
C GLY A 122 15.55 -13.86 6.50
N GLY A 123 14.85 -12.72 6.47
CA GLY A 123 15.27 -11.53 5.75
C GLY A 123 16.28 -10.67 6.50
N LYS A 124 17.06 -9.89 5.76
CA LYS A 124 18.00 -8.89 6.26
C LYS A 124 17.70 -7.53 5.67
N ALA A 125 17.75 -6.50 6.50
CA ALA A 125 17.53 -5.13 6.08
C ALA A 125 18.43 -4.17 6.84
N GLN A 126 18.60 -2.98 6.30
CA GLN A 126 19.16 -1.84 7.01
C GLN A 126 18.06 -0.80 7.25
N LEU A 127 17.91 -0.39 8.52
CA LEU A 127 16.98 0.64 8.95
C LEU A 127 17.76 1.91 9.28
N ILE A 128 17.46 3.01 8.59
CA ILE A 128 17.98 4.34 8.88
C ILE A 128 16.86 5.12 9.56
N ILE A 129 17.00 5.26 10.87
CA ILE A 129 15.94 5.72 11.76
C ILE A 129 16.22 7.17 12.15
N PRO A 130 15.39 8.13 11.71
CA PRO A 130 15.54 9.52 12.13
C PRO A 130 15.28 9.67 13.63
N PRO A 131 15.77 10.76 14.26
CA PRO A 131 15.68 10.92 15.71
C PRO A 131 14.26 10.86 16.27
N ASP A 132 13.28 11.36 15.50
CA ASP A 132 11.86 11.39 15.89
C ASP A 132 11.24 9.98 16.01
N LEU A 133 11.84 8.98 15.35
CA LEU A 133 11.46 7.57 15.44
C LEU A 133 12.42 6.75 16.32
N ALA A 134 13.40 7.41 16.95
CA ALA A 134 14.41 6.83 17.83
C ALA A 134 14.29 7.38 19.26
N TYR A 135 15.33 8.07 19.76
CA TYR A 135 15.39 8.59 21.14
C TYR A 135 15.12 10.11 21.25
N GLY A 136 14.80 10.78 20.13
CA GLY A 136 14.47 12.19 20.08
C GLY A 136 15.63 13.10 20.54
N PRO A 137 15.34 14.25 21.16
CA PRO A 137 16.34 15.29 21.44
C PRO A 137 17.24 15.03 22.66
N ASN A 138 16.99 13.95 23.40
CA ASN A 138 17.70 13.65 24.64
C ASN A 138 18.79 12.60 24.41
N ASP A 139 19.89 12.70 25.14
CA ASP A 139 20.93 11.66 25.15
C ASP A 139 20.38 10.36 25.76
N TYR A 140 20.77 9.22 25.18
CA TYR A 140 20.42 7.89 25.66
C TYR A 140 21.66 6.98 25.71
N GLY A 141 22.25 6.84 26.89
CA GLY A 141 23.48 6.06 27.07
C GLY A 141 24.64 6.62 26.20
N PRO A 142 25.21 5.82 25.27
CA PRO A 142 26.23 6.28 24.33
C PRO A 142 25.68 7.08 23.13
N ILE A 143 24.36 7.15 22.96
CA ILE A 143 23.68 7.79 21.82
C ILE A 143 23.41 9.27 22.14
N PRO A 144 23.97 10.23 21.38
CA PRO A 144 23.65 11.65 21.54
C PRO A 144 22.20 11.96 21.14
N GLY A 145 21.64 13.01 21.73
CA GLY A 145 20.33 13.52 21.33
C GLY A 145 20.30 14.03 19.89
N ASN A 146 19.17 13.83 19.21
CA ASN A 146 18.95 14.11 17.79
C ASN A 146 19.85 13.31 16.83
N SER A 147 20.32 12.13 17.23
CA SER A 147 21.08 11.24 16.35
C SER A 147 20.17 10.40 15.46
N THR A 148 20.49 10.34 14.16
CA THR A 148 20.01 9.30 13.25
C THR A 148 20.72 7.99 13.59
N LEU A 149 19.97 6.89 13.62
CA LEU A 149 20.51 5.57 13.94
C LEU A 149 20.47 4.67 12.72
N HIS A 150 21.54 3.91 12.51
CA HIS A 150 21.64 2.92 11.46
C HIS A 150 21.62 1.53 12.10
N PHE A 151 20.64 0.71 11.75
CA PHE A 151 20.52 -0.65 12.24
C PHE A 151 20.58 -1.63 11.09
N ASP A 152 21.58 -2.50 11.11
CA ASP A 152 21.57 -3.71 10.28
C ASP A 152 20.82 -4.78 11.06
N VAL A 153 19.72 -5.29 10.51
CA VAL A 153 18.81 -6.22 11.17
C VAL A 153 18.65 -7.50 10.34
N GLU A 154 18.60 -8.63 11.02
CA GLU A 154 18.25 -9.95 10.48
C GLU A 154 17.06 -10.48 11.26
N LEU A 155 15.94 -10.71 10.59
CA LEU A 155 14.74 -11.28 11.19
C LEU A 155 14.89 -12.80 11.24
N VAL A 156 15.33 -13.31 12.39
CA VAL A 156 15.71 -14.72 12.56
C VAL A 156 14.48 -15.62 12.64
N ALA A 157 13.47 -15.20 13.39
CA ALA A 157 12.24 -15.96 13.57
C ALA A 157 11.05 -15.02 13.80
N VAL A 158 9.91 -15.38 13.22
CA VAL A 158 8.62 -14.78 13.54
C VAL A 158 7.79 -15.86 14.21
N GLU A 159 7.67 -15.78 15.53
CA GLU A 159 6.72 -16.58 16.28
C GLU A 159 5.46 -15.75 16.42
N ALA A 160 4.45 -16.04 15.58
CA ALA A 160 3.13 -15.45 15.78
C ALA A 160 2.73 -15.71 17.25
N VAL A 161 2.55 -14.64 18.04
CA VAL A 161 2.19 -14.84 19.45
C VAL A 161 0.87 -15.60 19.43
N PRO A 162 0.81 -16.79 20.04
CA PRO A 162 -0.47 -17.39 20.30
C PRO A 162 -1.14 -16.54 21.38
N THR A 163 -1.95 -15.55 20.98
CA THR A 163 -3.28 -15.42 21.58
C THR A 163 -3.82 -16.84 21.63
N PRO A 164 -4.07 -17.40 22.82
CA PRO A 164 -3.92 -18.82 23.16
C PRO A 164 -4.14 -19.71 21.96
N ALA A 165 -3.10 -20.48 21.60
CA ALA A 165 -3.09 -21.34 20.41
C ALA A 165 -4.47 -21.94 20.17
N PRO A 166 -5.00 -22.00 18.94
CA PRO A 166 -6.20 -22.76 18.66
C PRO A 166 -5.89 -24.24 18.93
N THR A 167 -6.02 -24.65 20.19
CA THR A 167 -6.32 -26.04 20.52
C THR A 167 -7.51 -26.39 19.66
N SER A 168 -7.41 -27.51 18.97
CA SER A 168 -8.26 -28.04 17.91
C SER A 168 -9.70 -28.32 18.37
N THR A 169 -10.39 -27.28 18.80
CA THR A 169 -11.82 -27.16 19.04
C THR A 169 -12.14 -25.66 19.06
N PRO A 170 -13.04 -25.14 18.22
CA PRO A 170 -13.51 -23.77 18.39
C PRO A 170 -14.05 -23.61 19.81
N MET A 171 -13.58 -22.59 20.54
CA MET A 171 -14.23 -22.24 21.79
C MET A 171 -15.66 -21.80 21.44
N PRO A 172 -16.68 -22.33 22.13
CA PRO A 172 -18.03 -21.84 21.95
C PRO A 172 -18.08 -20.34 22.29
N PRO A 173 -19.09 -19.60 21.79
CA PRO A 173 -19.27 -18.21 22.18
C PRO A 173 -19.29 -18.12 23.72
N THR A 174 -18.70 -17.05 24.26
CA THR A 174 -18.73 -16.79 25.71
C THR A 174 -20.15 -16.96 26.23
N ALA A 175 -20.34 -17.81 27.23
CA ALA A 175 -21.67 -18.10 27.75
C ALA A 175 -22.21 -16.89 28.52
N VAL A 176 -23.25 -16.26 27.97
CA VAL A 176 -23.94 -15.12 28.56
C VAL A 176 -25.40 -15.51 28.83
N ASP A 177 -25.96 -15.04 29.94
CA ASP A 177 -27.37 -15.22 30.23
C ASP A 177 -28.20 -14.38 29.23
N PRO A 178 -29.17 -14.96 28.50
CA PRO A 178 -30.04 -14.20 27.59
C PRO A 178 -30.68 -12.95 28.21
N GLU A 179 -30.88 -12.91 29.53
CA GLU A 179 -31.44 -11.75 30.22
C GLU A 179 -30.46 -10.57 30.37
N ASP A 180 -29.15 -10.81 30.24
CA ASP A 180 -28.10 -9.80 30.38
C ASP A 180 -27.86 -9.00 29.08
N TYR A 181 -28.42 -9.48 27.96
CA TYR A 181 -28.31 -8.77 26.69
C TYR A 181 -29.11 -7.47 26.69
N THR A 182 -28.48 -6.44 26.14
CA THR A 182 -29.18 -5.22 25.72
C THR A 182 -29.76 -5.44 24.34
N VAL A 183 -31.03 -5.07 24.14
CA VAL A 183 -31.74 -5.24 22.86
C VAL A 183 -32.05 -3.87 22.28
N THR A 184 -31.62 -3.62 21.04
CA THR A 184 -31.89 -2.37 20.32
C THR A 184 -33.27 -2.41 19.64
N GLU A 185 -33.71 -1.28 19.07
CA GLU A 185 -34.98 -1.21 18.35
C GLU A 185 -35.00 -2.06 17.08
N SER A 186 -33.84 -2.30 16.46
CA SER A 186 -33.69 -3.15 15.27
C SER A 186 -33.74 -4.65 15.59
N GLY A 187 -33.62 -5.01 16.88
CA GLY A 187 -33.55 -6.39 17.35
C GLY A 187 -32.13 -6.93 17.50
N LEU A 188 -31.09 -6.11 17.29
CA LEU A 188 -29.72 -6.46 17.67
C LEU A 188 -29.66 -6.70 19.18
N GLN A 189 -29.09 -7.82 19.59
CA GLN A 189 -28.81 -8.09 20.99
C GLN A 189 -27.31 -8.00 21.20
N TYR A 190 -26.85 -7.30 22.22
CA TYR A 190 -25.41 -7.22 22.50
C TYR A 190 -25.11 -7.12 24.00
N ILE A 191 -23.87 -7.45 24.35
CA ILE A 191 -23.28 -7.28 25.68
C ILE A 191 -21.79 -7.01 25.53
N PHE A 192 -21.28 -6.02 26.26
CA PHE A 192 -19.85 -5.78 26.36
C PHE A 192 -19.23 -6.79 27.33
N LEU A 193 -18.35 -7.65 26.82
CA LEU A 193 -17.54 -8.57 27.60
C LEU A 193 -16.32 -7.85 28.19
N THR A 194 -15.80 -6.87 27.45
CA THR A 194 -14.75 -5.95 27.88
C THR A 194 -15.13 -4.56 27.41
N GLU A 195 -15.04 -3.58 28.30
CA GLU A 195 -15.21 -2.17 27.98
C GLU A 195 -13.84 -1.59 27.60
N GLY A 196 -13.76 -1.00 26.41
CA GLY A 196 -12.68 -0.17 25.93
C GLY A 196 -12.77 1.24 26.53
N ASP A 197 -11.71 2.01 26.30
CA ASP A 197 -11.61 3.41 26.75
C ASP A 197 -11.21 4.37 25.63
N GLY A 198 -11.22 3.89 24.38
CA GLY A 198 -10.90 4.66 23.19
C GLY A 198 -12.09 5.35 22.55
N ASP A 199 -11.87 5.88 21.36
CA ASP A 199 -12.88 6.66 20.62
C ASP A 199 -13.98 5.76 20.04
N THR A 200 -15.18 6.31 19.88
CA THR A 200 -16.32 5.65 19.22
C THR A 200 -16.30 5.95 17.72
N PRO A 201 -16.45 4.95 16.83
CA PRO A 201 -16.51 5.17 15.39
C PRO A 201 -17.68 6.07 14.97
N GLU A 202 -17.45 6.92 13.96
CA GLU A 202 -18.46 7.69 13.25
C GLU A 202 -18.73 7.12 11.84
N ASN A 203 -19.90 7.44 11.27
CA ASN A 203 -20.23 7.03 9.90
C ASN A 203 -19.19 7.55 8.89
N GLY A 204 -18.71 6.64 8.04
CA GLY A 204 -17.69 6.89 7.03
C GLY A 204 -16.26 6.59 7.49
N GLU A 205 -16.00 6.45 8.80
CA GLU A 205 -14.68 6.04 9.30
C GLU A 205 -14.39 4.57 9.01
N VAL A 206 -13.10 4.22 8.96
CA VAL A 206 -12.66 2.83 8.77
C VAL A 206 -12.49 2.19 10.15
N ALA A 207 -13.30 1.20 10.46
CA ALA A 207 -13.17 0.41 11.68
C ALA A 207 -12.32 -0.84 11.42
N THR A 208 -11.32 -1.08 12.26
CA THR A 208 -10.51 -2.31 12.25
C THR A 208 -10.98 -3.24 13.37
N VAL A 209 -11.44 -4.44 13.03
CA VAL A 209 -11.99 -5.39 14.00
C VAL A 209 -11.39 -6.78 13.88
N HIS A 210 -11.28 -7.44 15.03
CA HIS A 210 -11.27 -8.90 15.09
C HIS A 210 -12.66 -9.41 15.42
N PHE A 211 -12.97 -10.60 14.95
CA PHE A 211 -14.24 -11.25 15.23
C PHE A 211 -14.16 -12.76 15.11
N THR A 212 -15.09 -13.41 15.78
CA THR A 212 -15.41 -14.82 15.57
C THR A 212 -16.93 -14.96 15.47
N GLY A 213 -17.41 -15.81 14.56
CA GLY A 213 -18.82 -16.00 14.25
C GLY A 213 -19.27 -17.46 14.45
N TRP A 214 -20.40 -17.63 15.13
CA TRP A 214 -21.03 -18.92 15.46
C TRP A 214 -22.52 -18.94 15.10
N PHE A 215 -23.03 -20.14 14.84
CA PHE A 215 -24.45 -20.42 14.83
C PHE A 215 -24.99 -20.59 16.26
N GLU A 216 -26.32 -20.53 16.42
CA GLU A 216 -26.98 -20.73 17.72
C GLU A 216 -26.70 -22.10 18.36
N ASP A 217 -26.36 -23.10 17.57
CA ASP A 217 -25.98 -24.43 18.06
C ASP A 217 -24.52 -24.50 18.58
N GLY A 218 -23.80 -23.37 18.53
CA GLY A 218 -22.40 -23.23 18.94
C GLY A 218 -21.40 -23.62 17.85
N THR A 219 -21.85 -24.01 16.65
CA THR A 219 -20.96 -24.30 15.53
C THR A 219 -20.36 -23.01 14.98
N MET A 220 -19.04 -22.89 15.06
CA MET A 220 -18.31 -21.75 14.47
C MET A 220 -18.32 -21.83 12.95
N PHE A 221 -18.58 -20.72 12.27
CA PHE A 221 -18.56 -20.64 10.80
C PHE A 221 -17.51 -19.67 10.25
N SER A 222 -17.04 -18.72 11.06
CA SER A 222 -16.05 -17.73 10.64
C SER A 222 -15.17 -17.26 11.80
N ASN A 223 -13.92 -16.94 11.53
CA ASN A 223 -12.97 -16.40 12.51
C ASN A 223 -11.87 -15.61 11.80
N SER A 224 -11.70 -14.33 12.18
CA SER A 224 -10.58 -13.50 11.69
C SER A 224 -9.31 -13.60 12.55
N ARG A 225 -9.38 -14.18 13.75
CA ARG A 225 -8.22 -14.33 14.66
C ARG A 225 -7.19 -15.38 14.20
N LEU A 226 -7.44 -16.06 13.08
CA LEU A 226 -6.48 -16.95 12.39
C LEU A 226 -5.93 -16.32 11.10
N GLY A 227 -6.27 -15.05 10.83
CA GLY A 227 -5.83 -14.25 9.69
C GLY A 227 -5.64 -12.78 10.08
N THR A 228 -5.74 -11.85 9.13
CA THR A 228 -5.65 -10.41 9.41
C THR A 228 -6.96 -9.87 10.01
N PRO A 229 -6.90 -8.82 10.85
CA PRO A 229 -8.07 -8.02 11.20
C PRO A 229 -8.83 -7.60 9.94
N ILE A 230 -10.15 -7.51 10.03
CA ILE A 230 -10.97 -7.00 8.93
C ILE A 230 -11.15 -5.49 9.13
N GLN A 231 -11.04 -4.75 8.03
CA GLN A 231 -11.39 -3.35 7.95
C GLN A 231 -12.68 -3.17 7.17
N PHE A 232 -13.54 -2.27 7.62
CA PHE A 232 -14.74 -1.87 6.88
C PHE A 232 -15.09 -0.40 7.16
N ILE A 233 -15.80 0.22 6.23
CA ILE A 233 -16.29 1.59 6.37
C ILE A 233 -17.61 1.54 7.14
N VAL A 234 -17.66 2.20 8.29
CA VAL A 234 -18.84 2.20 9.17
C VAL A 234 -20.01 2.91 8.49
N GLY A 235 -21.12 2.20 8.31
CA GLY A 235 -22.36 2.79 7.79
C GLY A 235 -22.37 3.02 6.28
N ASP A 236 -21.45 2.41 5.52
CA ASP A 236 -21.45 2.43 4.04
C ASP A 236 -22.27 1.28 3.42
N GLU A 237 -23.00 0.51 4.22
CA GLU A 237 -23.88 -0.59 3.79
C GLU A 237 -23.16 -1.75 3.06
N GLN A 238 -21.81 -1.77 3.07
CA GLN A 238 -21.01 -2.85 2.47
C GLN A 238 -20.95 -4.11 3.33
N ILE A 239 -21.23 -3.98 4.62
CA ILE A 239 -21.29 -5.10 5.57
C ILE A 239 -22.73 -5.29 6.07
N VAL A 240 -22.96 -6.39 6.80
CA VAL A 240 -24.31 -6.70 7.29
C VAL A 240 -24.80 -5.60 8.26
N PRO A 241 -26.09 -5.23 8.24
CA PRO A 241 -26.59 -4.08 9.00
C PRO A 241 -26.30 -4.13 10.50
N GLY A 242 -26.29 -5.33 11.09
CA GLY A 242 -25.99 -5.51 12.52
C GLY A 242 -24.54 -5.17 12.89
N TRP A 243 -23.60 -5.30 11.95
CA TRP A 243 -22.21 -4.88 12.17
C TRP A 243 -22.08 -3.35 12.15
N ASP A 244 -22.70 -2.70 11.18
CA ASP A 244 -22.72 -1.23 11.10
C ASP A 244 -23.37 -0.62 12.35
N GLU A 245 -24.50 -1.17 12.78
CA GLU A 245 -25.16 -0.72 14.00
C GLU A 245 -24.30 -0.94 15.25
N MET A 246 -23.66 -2.11 15.37
CA MET A 246 -22.82 -2.41 16.52
C MET A 246 -21.58 -1.50 16.57
N ALA A 247 -20.91 -1.27 15.44
CA ALA A 247 -19.71 -0.43 15.38
C ALA A 247 -19.96 0.97 15.98
N LEU A 248 -21.12 1.58 15.69
CA LEU A 248 -21.51 2.89 16.22
C LEU A 248 -21.80 2.92 17.73
N LEU A 249 -21.94 1.75 18.36
CA LEU A 249 -22.16 1.61 19.80
C LEU A 249 -20.86 1.29 20.56
N MET A 250 -19.79 0.89 19.86
CA MET A 250 -18.52 0.47 20.45
C MET A 250 -17.57 1.65 20.70
N GLN A 251 -16.56 1.39 21.52
CA GLN A 251 -15.35 2.17 21.73
C GLN A 251 -14.14 1.33 21.35
N VAL A 252 -13.06 1.95 20.87
CA VAL A 252 -11.81 1.23 20.63
C VAL A 252 -11.34 0.55 21.92
N GLY A 253 -11.06 -0.75 21.83
CA GLY A 253 -10.75 -1.65 22.94
C GLY A 253 -11.94 -2.48 23.44
N ASP A 254 -13.17 -2.18 23.01
CA ASP A 254 -14.34 -2.98 23.37
C ASP A 254 -14.22 -4.41 22.80
N VAL A 255 -14.61 -5.38 23.62
CA VAL A 255 -14.96 -6.72 23.17
C VAL A 255 -16.44 -6.92 23.42
N VAL A 256 -17.23 -7.06 22.37
CA VAL A 256 -18.67 -7.24 22.42
C VAL A 256 -19.04 -8.64 21.95
N GLN A 257 -20.03 -9.25 22.61
CA GLN A 257 -20.77 -10.36 22.05
C GLN A 257 -22.13 -9.85 21.57
N MET A 258 -22.48 -10.17 20.32
CA MET A 258 -23.73 -9.74 19.69
C MET A 258 -24.44 -10.90 19.01
N VAL A 259 -25.77 -10.85 19.00
CA VAL A 259 -26.66 -11.80 18.33
C VAL A 259 -27.40 -11.04 17.23
N LEU A 260 -27.13 -11.44 16.00
CA LEU A 260 -27.68 -10.88 14.78
C LEU A 260 -28.86 -11.74 14.33
N PRO A 261 -30.11 -11.26 14.42
CA PRO A 261 -31.23 -11.90 13.73
C PRO A 261 -31.02 -11.82 12.21
N PRO A 262 -31.72 -12.64 11.41
CA PRO A 262 -31.57 -12.70 9.96
C PRO A 262 -31.59 -11.35 9.25
N GLU A 263 -32.50 -10.46 9.69
CA GLU A 263 -32.74 -9.14 9.10
C GLU A 263 -31.53 -8.19 9.25
N LEU A 264 -30.66 -8.46 10.24
CA LEU A 264 -29.43 -7.72 10.51
C LEU A 264 -28.18 -8.50 10.08
N GLY A 265 -28.36 -9.72 9.55
CA GLY A 265 -27.32 -10.58 9.02
C GLY A 265 -27.42 -10.71 7.50
N LEU A 266 -27.43 -11.95 7.00
CA LEU A 266 -27.50 -12.27 5.57
C LEU A 266 -28.93 -12.57 5.05
N GLY A 267 -29.96 -12.31 5.86
CA GLY A 267 -31.36 -12.36 5.46
C GLY A 267 -31.82 -13.70 4.87
N GLU A 268 -32.82 -13.63 3.99
CA GLU A 268 -33.43 -14.79 3.31
C GLU A 268 -32.49 -15.48 2.32
N GLU A 269 -31.35 -14.87 1.97
CA GLU A 269 -30.43 -15.38 0.96
C GLU A 269 -29.30 -16.22 1.59
N GLY A 270 -28.82 -15.83 2.77
CA GLY A 270 -27.65 -16.46 3.39
C GLY A 270 -26.35 -16.12 2.65
N SER A 271 -25.28 -16.89 2.86
CA SER A 271 -24.01 -16.65 2.18
C SER A 271 -23.99 -17.24 0.76
N PRO A 272 -23.36 -16.58 -0.23
CA PRO A 272 -23.22 -17.12 -1.60
C PRO A 272 -22.53 -18.49 -1.68
N SER A 273 -21.61 -18.79 -0.76
CA SER A 273 -20.93 -20.10 -0.66
C SER A 273 -21.83 -21.22 -0.12
N GLY A 274 -23.01 -20.89 0.40
CA GLY A 274 -23.91 -21.81 1.09
C GLY A 274 -23.45 -22.22 2.50
N THR A 275 -22.39 -21.60 3.04
CA THR A 275 -21.88 -21.87 4.39
C THR A 275 -22.85 -21.40 5.47
N ILE A 276 -23.39 -20.20 5.31
CA ILE A 276 -24.43 -19.62 6.15
C ILE A 276 -25.78 -19.82 5.45
N PRO A 277 -26.74 -20.55 6.05
CA PRO A 277 -28.01 -20.80 5.42
C PRO A 277 -28.91 -19.55 5.42
N PRO A 278 -29.90 -19.50 4.52
CA PRO A 278 -31.02 -18.56 4.60
C PRO A 278 -31.62 -18.45 5.99
N ASN A 279 -31.96 -17.23 6.40
CA ASN A 279 -32.62 -16.92 7.66
C ASN A 279 -31.86 -17.41 8.91
N ALA A 280 -30.54 -17.46 8.84
CA ALA A 280 -29.71 -17.82 9.99
C ALA A 280 -29.59 -16.66 10.99
N THR A 281 -29.83 -16.96 12.26
CA THR A 281 -29.37 -16.12 13.38
C THR A 281 -27.89 -16.39 13.61
N LEU A 282 -27.10 -15.34 13.74
CA LEU A 282 -25.65 -15.41 13.88
C LEU A 282 -25.22 -14.80 15.20
N ILE A 283 -24.27 -15.44 15.88
CA ILE A 283 -23.65 -14.91 17.10
C ILE A 283 -22.24 -14.50 16.74
N PHE A 284 -21.86 -13.28 17.10
CA PHE A 284 -20.52 -12.76 16.89
C PHE A 284 -19.92 -12.34 18.22
N GLU A 285 -18.62 -12.58 18.37
CA GLU A 285 -17.79 -11.89 19.35
C GLU A 285 -16.84 -11.02 18.55
N MET A 286 -16.88 -9.72 18.76
CA MET A 286 -16.16 -8.70 17.99
C MET A 286 -15.32 -7.86 18.94
N GLU A 287 -14.11 -7.54 18.51
CA GLU A 287 -13.16 -6.68 19.19
C GLU A 287 -12.82 -5.52 18.27
N LEU A 288 -13.10 -4.29 18.71
CA LEU A 288 -12.77 -3.08 17.97
C LEU A 288 -11.35 -2.64 18.32
N MET A 289 -10.42 -2.77 17.37
CA MET A 289 -9.00 -2.51 17.63
C MET A 289 -8.58 -1.08 17.33
N GLY A 290 -9.25 -0.41 16.39
CA GLY A 290 -8.90 0.94 15.99
C GLY A 290 -9.88 1.53 15.00
N ILE A 291 -9.82 2.85 14.88
CA ILE A 291 -10.56 3.65 13.90
C ILE A 291 -9.58 4.52 13.13
N GLU A 292 -9.83 4.66 11.84
CA GLU A 292 -9.10 5.56 10.96
C GLU A 292 -10.09 6.54 10.30
N PRO A 293 -9.66 7.78 9.98
CA PRO A 293 -10.53 8.74 9.32
C PRO A 293 -11.08 8.19 8.02
N PRO A 294 -12.23 8.72 7.54
CA PRO A 294 -12.83 8.27 6.29
C PRO A 294 -11.79 8.33 5.16
N PRO A 295 -11.76 7.32 4.28
CA PRO A 295 -10.92 7.38 3.10
C PRO A 295 -11.26 8.68 2.35
N PRO A 296 -10.24 9.39 1.80
CA PRO A 296 -10.49 10.63 1.10
C PRO A 296 -11.51 10.36 -0.01
N THR A 297 -12.59 11.17 -0.07
CA THR A 297 -13.59 11.02 -1.12
C THR A 297 -12.86 11.05 -2.46
N PRO A 298 -13.03 10.02 -3.30
CA PRO A 298 -12.32 9.98 -4.56
C PRO A 298 -12.67 11.23 -5.36
N THR A 299 -11.65 12.03 -5.66
CA THR A 299 -11.84 13.18 -6.54
C THR A 299 -12.14 12.59 -7.91
N PRO A 300 -13.28 12.93 -8.56
CA PRO A 300 -13.63 12.38 -9.86
C PRO A 300 -12.44 12.53 -10.79
N ALA A 301 -11.96 11.40 -11.31
CA ALA A 301 -10.83 11.42 -12.21
C ALA A 301 -11.21 12.27 -13.44
N PRO A 302 -10.27 13.04 -14.01
CA PRO A 302 -10.55 13.74 -15.26
C PRO A 302 -11.08 12.72 -16.30
N PRO A 303 -12.07 13.10 -17.12
CA PRO A 303 -12.63 12.19 -18.11
C PRO A 303 -11.54 11.65 -19.04
N PRO A 304 -11.74 10.46 -19.62
CA PRO A 304 -10.74 9.81 -20.43
C PRO A 304 -10.37 10.67 -21.63
N VAL A 305 -9.13 10.55 -22.09
CA VAL A 305 -8.67 11.29 -23.27
C VAL A 305 -9.53 10.90 -24.48
N SER A 306 -10.14 11.90 -25.12
CA SER A 306 -10.88 11.66 -26.37
C SER A 306 -9.90 11.32 -27.50
N VAL A 307 -9.96 10.08 -27.96
CA VAL A 307 -9.11 9.53 -29.03
C VAL A 307 -9.95 9.32 -30.28
N ALA A 308 -9.42 9.70 -31.45
CA ALA A 308 -10.11 9.45 -32.71
C ALA A 308 -10.08 7.95 -33.04
N GLU A 309 -11.17 7.42 -33.60
CA GLU A 309 -11.29 6.01 -34.00
C GLU A 309 -10.14 5.50 -34.89
N SER A 310 -9.52 6.39 -35.68
CA SER A 310 -8.37 6.06 -36.53
C SER A 310 -7.05 5.87 -35.79
N ASP A 311 -6.96 6.34 -34.55
CA ASP A 311 -5.71 6.39 -33.79
C ASP A 311 -5.56 5.18 -32.86
N TYR A 312 -6.64 4.42 -32.66
CA TYR A 312 -6.58 3.16 -31.94
C TYR A 312 -5.89 2.07 -32.76
N ILE A 313 -5.07 1.29 -32.08
CA ILE A 313 -4.68 -0.04 -32.49
C ILE A 313 -5.87 -0.94 -32.22
N VAL A 314 -6.46 -1.53 -33.26
CA VAL A 314 -7.59 -2.46 -33.14
C VAL A 314 -7.08 -3.87 -33.40
N THR A 315 -7.25 -4.76 -32.43
CA THR A 315 -6.84 -6.15 -32.55
C THR A 315 -7.98 -7.03 -33.10
N ASP A 316 -7.67 -8.29 -33.41
CA ASP A 316 -8.66 -9.24 -33.94
C ASP A 316 -9.76 -9.59 -32.93
N SER A 317 -9.50 -9.47 -31.62
CA SER A 317 -10.50 -9.70 -30.56
C SER A 317 -11.52 -8.55 -30.47
N GLY A 318 -11.20 -7.38 -31.03
CA GLY A 318 -11.99 -6.17 -30.92
C GLY A 318 -11.53 -5.20 -29.84
N LEU A 319 -10.45 -5.52 -29.11
CA LEU A 319 -9.76 -4.56 -28.24
C LEU A 319 -9.32 -3.34 -29.07
N LYS A 320 -9.64 -2.15 -28.58
CA LYS A 320 -9.04 -0.90 -29.07
C LYS A 320 -8.04 -0.38 -28.04
N LEU A 321 -6.79 -0.26 -28.43
CA LEU A 321 -5.69 0.23 -27.60
C LEU A 321 -5.17 1.56 -28.14
N TYR A 322 -5.05 2.56 -27.27
CA TYR A 322 -4.34 3.80 -27.57
C TYR A 322 -3.29 4.07 -26.52
N VAL A 323 -2.02 4.16 -26.92
CA VAL A 323 -0.93 4.51 -26.02
C VAL A 323 -0.87 6.03 -25.89
N ILE A 324 -1.27 6.55 -24.72
CA ILE A 324 -1.26 7.98 -24.41
C ILE A 324 0.17 8.45 -24.20
N THR A 325 0.90 7.73 -23.35
CA THR A 325 2.32 7.95 -23.08
C THR A 325 3.04 6.62 -23.28
N PRO A 326 3.94 6.50 -24.28
CA PRO A 326 4.74 5.30 -24.45
C PRO A 326 5.60 5.04 -23.23
N GLY A 327 5.60 3.80 -22.76
CA GLY A 327 6.48 3.36 -21.69
C GLY A 327 7.94 3.46 -22.07
N THR A 328 8.79 3.61 -21.07
CA THR A 328 10.26 3.66 -21.24
C THR A 328 10.95 2.42 -20.68
N GLY A 329 10.19 1.51 -20.06
CA GLY A 329 10.71 0.28 -19.48
C GLY A 329 10.69 -0.91 -20.44
N GLU A 330 10.87 -2.10 -19.89
CA GLU A 330 10.87 -3.35 -20.67
C GLU A 330 9.47 -3.70 -21.18
N PRO A 331 9.38 -4.42 -22.31
CA PRO A 331 8.11 -4.96 -22.79
C PRO A 331 7.53 -5.94 -21.78
N ILE A 332 6.21 -5.93 -21.66
CA ILE A 332 5.46 -6.79 -20.75
C ILE A 332 5.27 -8.16 -21.40
N GLU A 333 5.58 -9.22 -20.68
CA GLU A 333 5.48 -10.61 -21.15
C GLU A 333 4.49 -11.42 -20.30
N ALA A 334 4.01 -12.53 -20.84
CA ALA A 334 3.08 -13.40 -20.12
C ALA A 334 3.80 -14.04 -18.91
N GLY A 335 3.15 -14.01 -17.76
CA GLY A 335 3.69 -14.41 -16.47
C GLY A 335 4.24 -13.25 -15.64
N ASP A 336 4.49 -12.08 -16.25
CA ASP A 336 4.93 -10.91 -15.51
C ASP A 336 3.82 -10.38 -14.59
N THR A 337 4.21 -9.78 -13.47
CA THR A 337 3.28 -9.06 -12.59
C THR A 337 3.38 -7.57 -12.87
N VAL A 338 2.29 -6.99 -13.36
CA VAL A 338 2.17 -5.55 -13.65
C VAL A 338 1.45 -4.87 -12.50
N THR A 339 2.07 -3.86 -11.89
CA THR A 339 1.43 -3.02 -10.89
C THR A 339 0.95 -1.73 -11.57
N LEU A 340 -0.35 -1.45 -11.51
CA LEU A 340 -0.95 -0.33 -12.25
C LEU A 340 -2.05 0.39 -11.47
N HIS A 341 -2.29 1.64 -11.84
CA HIS A 341 -3.54 2.33 -11.55
C HIS A 341 -4.48 2.28 -12.76
N TYR A 342 -5.78 2.19 -12.51
CA TYR A 342 -6.78 2.34 -13.57
C TYR A 342 -7.92 3.27 -13.16
N LYS A 343 -8.55 3.82 -14.18
CA LYS A 343 -9.82 4.54 -14.10
C LYS A 343 -10.74 3.94 -15.14
N LEU A 344 -11.95 3.62 -14.73
CA LEU A 344 -12.97 3.01 -15.55
C LEU A 344 -14.10 3.99 -15.82
N TRP A 345 -14.40 4.18 -17.10
CA TRP A 345 -15.54 4.95 -17.55
C TRP A 345 -16.41 4.16 -18.51
N GLN A 346 -17.67 4.56 -18.55
CA GLN A 346 -18.60 4.17 -19.60
C GLN A 346 -18.42 5.06 -20.85
N GLU A 347 -18.83 4.56 -22.02
CA GLU A 347 -18.81 5.32 -23.27
C GLU A 347 -19.58 6.66 -23.22
N ASP A 348 -20.55 6.81 -22.32
CA ASP A 348 -21.28 8.07 -22.13
C ASP A 348 -20.52 9.11 -21.29
N GLY A 349 -19.33 8.76 -20.79
CA GLY A 349 -18.46 9.59 -19.97
C GLY A 349 -18.68 9.46 -18.46
N THR A 350 -19.59 8.58 -18.01
CA THR A 350 -19.80 8.30 -16.59
C THR A 350 -18.60 7.54 -16.03
N GLN A 351 -17.95 8.06 -14.98
CA GLN A 351 -16.94 7.30 -14.24
C GLN A 351 -17.65 6.24 -13.39
N LEU A 352 -17.22 4.98 -13.52
CA LEU A 352 -17.78 3.85 -12.79
C LEU A 352 -16.92 3.51 -11.57
N GLU A 353 -15.59 3.50 -11.75
CA GLU A 353 -14.66 3.00 -10.74
C GLU A 353 -13.25 3.57 -10.97
N SER A 354 -12.43 3.67 -9.91
CA SER A 354 -10.99 3.87 -10.06
C SER A 354 -10.19 3.18 -8.96
N SER A 355 -9.01 2.66 -9.31
CA SER A 355 -8.10 2.10 -8.31
C SER A 355 -7.59 3.14 -7.29
N TYR A 356 -7.62 4.43 -7.65
CA TYR A 356 -7.31 5.52 -6.74
C TYR A 356 -8.31 5.65 -5.59
N ASP A 357 -9.54 5.18 -5.78
CA ASP A 357 -10.60 5.22 -4.77
C ASP A 357 -10.30 4.23 -3.63
N PHE A 358 -9.54 3.17 -3.93
CA PHE A 358 -9.04 2.18 -2.97
C PHE A 358 -7.64 2.54 -2.41
N GLY A 359 -7.05 3.66 -2.84
CA GLY A 359 -5.80 4.19 -2.31
C GLY A 359 -4.53 3.38 -2.61
N GLN A 360 -4.59 2.33 -3.42
CA GLN A 360 -3.47 1.44 -3.73
C GLN A 360 -3.48 1.03 -5.23
N PRO A 361 -2.31 0.82 -5.86
CA PRO A 361 -2.25 0.25 -7.21
C PRO A 361 -2.59 -1.24 -7.17
N VAL A 362 -3.06 -1.77 -8.30
CA VAL A 362 -3.51 -3.15 -8.43
C VAL A 362 -2.43 -3.97 -9.14
N PRO A 363 -1.98 -5.10 -8.55
CA PRO A 363 -1.11 -6.06 -9.23
C PRO A 363 -1.95 -7.00 -10.11
N ILE A 364 -1.52 -7.19 -11.36
CA ILE A 364 -2.13 -8.11 -12.32
C ILE A 364 -1.04 -9.03 -12.86
N ILE A 365 -1.24 -10.35 -12.74
CA ILE A 365 -0.38 -11.33 -13.40
C ILE A 365 -0.86 -11.51 -14.84
N VAL A 366 -0.02 -11.14 -15.80
CA VAL A 366 -0.37 -11.10 -17.22
C VAL A 366 -0.45 -12.51 -17.81
N GLY A 367 -1.52 -12.79 -18.54
CA GLY A 367 -1.70 -14.05 -19.28
C GLY A 367 -2.40 -15.16 -18.50
N LEU A 368 -2.92 -14.85 -17.30
CA LEU A 368 -3.74 -15.77 -16.50
C LEU A 368 -5.24 -15.45 -16.56
N GLU A 369 -5.64 -14.47 -17.37
CA GLU A 369 -6.99 -13.93 -17.50
C GLU A 369 -7.59 -13.48 -16.16
N GLN A 370 -6.73 -13.13 -15.18
CA GLN A 370 -7.14 -12.73 -13.83
C GLN A 370 -8.07 -11.50 -13.86
N ALA A 371 -7.75 -10.52 -14.70
CA ALA A 371 -8.57 -9.34 -14.93
C ALA A 371 -9.48 -9.47 -16.16
N GLY A 372 -9.37 -10.56 -16.95
CA GLY A 372 -10.07 -10.77 -18.21
C GLY A 372 -9.14 -10.82 -19.43
N ALA A 373 -9.56 -11.56 -20.47
CA ALA A 373 -8.73 -11.81 -21.65
C ALA A 373 -8.33 -10.53 -22.42
N GLY A 374 -9.21 -9.51 -22.42
CA GLY A 374 -8.91 -8.22 -23.06
C GLY A 374 -7.84 -7.41 -22.34
N TRP A 375 -7.71 -7.57 -21.02
CA TRP A 375 -6.66 -6.95 -20.22
C TRP A 375 -5.29 -7.56 -20.53
N ASP A 376 -5.20 -8.89 -20.56
CA ASP A 376 -3.96 -9.59 -20.90
C ASP A 376 -3.47 -9.20 -22.29
N GLU A 377 -4.38 -9.20 -23.27
CA GLU A 377 -4.06 -8.81 -24.64
C GLU A 377 -3.56 -7.36 -24.72
N ALA A 378 -4.19 -6.44 -23.98
CA ALA A 378 -3.79 -5.03 -23.96
C ALA A 378 -2.43 -4.83 -23.30
N LEU A 379 -2.19 -5.46 -22.14
CA LEU A 379 -0.94 -5.32 -21.38
C LEU A 379 0.26 -5.89 -22.16
N LEU A 380 0.09 -7.00 -22.88
CA LEU A 380 1.14 -7.59 -23.74
C LEU A 380 1.55 -6.69 -24.92
N LEU A 381 0.77 -5.66 -25.24
CA LEU A 381 1.08 -4.68 -26.29
C LEU A 381 1.76 -3.41 -25.74
N LEU A 382 2.04 -3.37 -24.44
CA LEU A 382 2.63 -2.22 -23.76
C LEU A 382 4.02 -2.53 -23.20
N ASP A 383 4.75 -1.43 -22.97
CA ASP A 383 6.00 -1.42 -22.23
C ASP A 383 5.74 -0.96 -20.80
N ASN A 384 6.60 -1.35 -19.85
CA ASN A 384 6.54 -0.84 -18.48
C ASN A 384 6.61 0.70 -18.46
N LEU A 385 5.88 1.30 -17.52
CA LEU A 385 5.67 2.76 -17.38
C LEU A 385 4.83 3.40 -18.50
N SER A 386 4.09 2.60 -19.28
CA SER A 386 3.13 3.14 -20.25
C SER A 386 1.90 3.73 -19.56
N VAL A 387 1.36 4.78 -20.16
CA VAL A 387 -0.03 5.23 -19.92
C VAL A 387 -0.82 4.94 -21.17
N ALA A 388 -1.92 4.19 -21.05
CA ALA A 388 -2.70 3.75 -22.18
C ALA A 388 -4.20 3.78 -21.89
N GLN A 389 -4.98 3.80 -22.96
CA GLN A 389 -6.42 3.69 -22.92
C GLN A 389 -6.86 2.43 -23.66
N PHE A 390 -7.66 1.61 -22.99
CA PHE A 390 -8.28 0.41 -23.55
C PHE A 390 -9.77 0.65 -23.73
N VAL A 391 -10.31 0.25 -24.86
CA VAL A 391 -11.75 0.13 -25.06
C VAL A 391 -12.07 -1.35 -25.23
N LEU A 392 -12.80 -1.90 -24.27
CA LEU A 392 -13.14 -3.31 -24.16
C LEU A 392 -14.64 -3.49 -24.14
N THR A 393 -15.13 -4.59 -24.73
CA THR A 393 -16.51 -5.02 -24.45
C THR A 393 -16.57 -5.62 -23.03
N PRO A 394 -17.75 -5.68 -22.39
CA PRO A 394 -17.89 -6.31 -21.08
C PRO A 394 -17.37 -7.75 -21.03
N GLU A 395 -17.55 -8.52 -22.10
CA GLU A 395 -17.06 -9.89 -22.21
C GLU A 395 -15.52 -9.96 -22.23
N LEU A 396 -14.85 -9.03 -22.90
CA LEU A 396 -13.39 -8.97 -22.91
C LEU A 396 -12.83 -8.42 -21.59
N ALA A 397 -13.56 -7.51 -20.95
CA ALA A 397 -13.15 -6.87 -19.70
C ALA A 397 -13.37 -7.74 -18.47
N TYR A 398 -14.38 -8.62 -18.44
CA TYR A 398 -14.75 -9.39 -17.25
C TYR A 398 -14.94 -10.90 -17.49
N GLY A 399 -14.84 -11.38 -18.73
CA GLY A 399 -14.99 -12.80 -19.06
C GLY A 399 -16.34 -13.36 -18.62
N ASP A 400 -16.30 -14.47 -17.87
CA ASP A 400 -17.51 -15.14 -17.33
C ASP A 400 -18.29 -14.27 -16.34
N GLN A 401 -17.68 -13.23 -15.77
CA GLN A 401 -18.32 -12.27 -14.88
C GLN A 401 -18.98 -11.10 -15.62
N ALA A 402 -18.98 -11.09 -16.95
CA ALA A 402 -19.57 -10.00 -17.75
C ALA A 402 -21.07 -9.77 -17.47
N ALA A 403 -21.79 -10.77 -16.97
CA ALA A 403 -23.18 -10.61 -16.54
C ALA A 403 -23.35 -9.66 -15.34
N ASN A 404 -22.28 -9.45 -14.56
CA ASN A 404 -22.23 -8.51 -13.44
C ASN A 404 -21.62 -7.16 -13.84
N ALA A 405 -21.30 -6.96 -15.13
CA ALA A 405 -20.74 -5.70 -15.60
C ALA A 405 -21.76 -4.56 -15.39
N PRO A 406 -21.29 -3.34 -15.08
CA PRO A 406 -22.16 -2.28 -14.63
C PRO A 406 -23.30 -1.89 -15.61
N THR A 407 -23.14 -2.09 -16.93
CA THR A 407 -24.06 -1.53 -17.94
C THR A 407 -23.98 -2.17 -19.34
N GLU A 408 -24.93 -1.82 -20.22
CA GLU A 408 -24.85 -2.03 -21.68
C GLU A 408 -23.84 -1.06 -22.33
N GLY A 409 -22.89 -1.57 -23.14
CA GLY A 409 -21.94 -0.76 -23.92
C GLY A 409 -20.48 -1.16 -23.72
N ASN A 410 -19.55 -0.49 -24.41
CA ASN A 410 -18.12 -0.70 -24.17
C ASN A 410 -17.65 0.05 -22.92
N LEU A 411 -16.54 -0.43 -22.38
CA LEU A 411 -15.87 0.10 -21.20
C LEU A 411 -14.55 0.72 -21.62
N ILE A 412 -14.27 1.89 -21.07
CA ILE A 412 -13.05 2.65 -21.32
C ILE A 412 -12.20 2.58 -20.06
N PHE A 413 -11.02 2.00 -20.17
CA PHE A 413 -10.03 1.95 -19.10
C PHE A 413 -8.85 2.86 -19.45
N GLU A 414 -8.51 3.82 -18.59
CA GLU A 414 -7.22 4.52 -18.66
C GLU A 414 -6.33 3.92 -17.59
N VAL A 415 -5.19 3.41 -18.02
CA VAL A 415 -4.28 2.60 -17.24
C VAL A 415 -2.93 3.28 -17.20
N GLU A 416 -2.38 3.38 -16.00
CA GLU A 416 -1.06 3.91 -15.73
C GLU A 416 -0.23 2.80 -15.07
N ILE A 417 0.75 2.31 -15.80
CA ILE A 417 1.63 1.24 -15.33
C ILE A 417 2.70 1.86 -14.42
N MET A 418 2.76 1.40 -13.18
CA MET A 418 3.66 1.91 -12.15
C MET A 418 4.92 1.05 -12.01
N GLY A 419 4.79 -0.26 -12.26
CA GLY A 419 5.88 -1.21 -12.12
C GLY A 419 5.64 -2.51 -12.87
N LEU A 420 6.73 -3.22 -13.12
CA LEU A 420 6.76 -4.53 -13.77
C LEU A 420 7.73 -5.42 -13.00
N GLU A 421 7.24 -6.56 -12.53
CA GLU A 421 8.05 -7.63 -11.98
C GLU A 421 8.07 -8.79 -12.98
N LYS A 422 9.28 -9.21 -13.38
CA LYS A 422 9.44 -10.28 -14.37
C LYS A 422 9.12 -11.64 -13.77
N ALA A 423 8.47 -12.51 -14.56
CA ALA A 423 8.26 -13.90 -14.17
C ALA A 423 9.60 -14.57 -13.81
N GLU A 424 9.67 -15.29 -12.68
CA GLU A 424 10.85 -16.09 -12.35
C GLU A 424 11.04 -17.19 -13.40
N THR A 425 12.10 -17.09 -14.20
CA THR A 425 12.55 -18.19 -15.04
C THR A 425 13.17 -19.27 -14.15
N GLU A 426 12.47 -20.38 -13.94
CA GLU A 426 13.09 -21.61 -13.42
C GLU A 426 14.23 -22.03 -14.37
N GLU A 427 15.49 -21.87 -13.93
CA GLU A 427 16.68 -22.44 -14.60
C GLU A 427 16.91 -23.92 -14.26
#